data_AF-A0A510JJT0-F1
#
_entry.id   AF-A0A510JJT0-F1
#
_cell.length_a   1.000
_cell.length_b   1.000
_cell.length_c   1.000
_cell.angle_alpha   90.00
_cell.angle_beta   90.00
_cell.angle_gamma   90.00
#
_symmetry.space_group_name_H-M   'P 1'
#
loop_
_entity.id
_entity.type
_entity.pdbx_description
1 polymer ?
#
loop_
_entity_poly.entity_id
_entity_poly.type
_entity_poly.pdbx_seq_one_letter_code
_entity_poly.pdbx_strand_id
1 'polypeptide(L)' 'MWDIDRYITLLMGEIARLTDDENGYGPKGAGYTAHIDIPEDVKNAFFVLKQIYGDKVRKANPLYASK' A
#
# COMPACT_ATOMS: atom_id res chain seq x y z
N MET A 1 -17.86 -4.08 13.14
CA MET A 1 -17.49 -3.96 11.71
C MET A 1 -16.91 -2.57 11.50
N TRP A 2 -15.80 -2.40 10.78
CA TRP A 2 -15.23 -1.08 10.55
C TRP A 2 -16.11 -0.26 9.61
N ASP A 3 -16.05 1.06 9.76
CA ASP A 3 -16.64 1.99 8.80
C ASP A 3 -16.00 1.81 7.41
N ILE A 4 -16.80 1.95 6.35
CA ILE A 4 -16.37 1.65 4.99
C ILE A 4 -15.24 2.58 4.52
N ASP A 5 -15.24 3.85 4.93
CA ASP A 5 -14.15 4.78 4.63
C ASP A 5 -12.85 4.34 5.32
N ARG A 6 -12.96 3.83 6.55
CA ARG A 6 -11.80 3.31 7.28
C ARG A 6 -11.28 2.02 6.65
N TYR A 7 -12.16 1.14 6.18
CA TYR A 7 -11.79 -0.07 5.47
C TYR A 7 -11.05 0.24 4.16
N ILE A 8 -11.58 1.15 3.34
CA ILE A 8 -10.94 1.58 2.08
C ILE A 8 -9.57 2.20 2.35
N THR A 9 -9.44 3.02 3.40
CA THR A 9 -8.16 3.65 3.78
C THR A 9 -7.11 2.62 4.18
N LEU A 10 -7.50 1.57 4.91
CA LEU A 10 -6.59 0.48 5.28
C LEU A 10 -6.16 -0.32 4.04
N LEU A 11 -7.13 -0.73 3.22
CA LEU A 11 -6.90 -1.53 2.01
C LEU A 11 -5.97 -0.82 1.01
N MET A 12 -6.19 0.47 0.78
CA MET A 12 -5.34 1.28 -0.10
C MET A 12 -3.90 1.45 0.43
N GLY A 13 -3.73 1.51 1.76
CA GLY A 13 -2.40 1.59 2.37
C GLY A 13 -1.66 0.26 2.36
N GLU A 14 -2.37 -0.86 2.43
CA GLU A 14 -1.79 -2.20 2.54
C GLU A 14 -1.26 -2.70 1.18
N ILE A 15 -2.02 -2.50 0.09
CA ILE A 15 -1.53 -2.87 -1.25
C ILE A 15 -0.32 -2.03 -1.67
N ALA A 16 -0.29 -0.73 -1.31
CA ALA A 16 0.87 0.12 -1.55
C ALA A 16 2.12 -0.39 -0.80
N ARG A 17 1.97 -0.93 0.42
CA ARG A 17 3.08 -1.52 1.18
C ARG A 17 3.53 -2.88 0.63
N LEU A 18 2.59 -3.68 0.13
CA LEU A 18 2.89 -4.98 -0.46
C LEU A 18 3.56 -4.89 -1.83
N THR A 19 3.46 -3.73 -2.49
CA THR A 19 4.13 -3.49 -3.76
C THR A 19 5.63 -3.51 -3.53
N ASP A 20 6.39 -4.30 -4.31
CA ASP A 20 7.85 -4.34 -4.24
C ASP A 20 8.46 -3.22 -5.10
N ASP A 21 8.11 -1.96 -4.79
CA ASP A 21 8.69 -0.75 -5.37
C ASP A 21 9.50 0.03 -4.32
N GLU A 22 10.16 1.11 -4.74
CA GLU A 22 11.00 1.95 -3.86
C GLU A 22 10.22 2.57 -2.67
N ASN A 23 8.89 2.66 -2.76
CA ASN A 23 8.02 3.15 -1.70
C ASN A 23 7.33 2.02 -0.92
N GLY A 24 7.57 0.78 -1.33
CA GLY A 24 7.02 -0.44 -0.78
C GLY A 24 7.81 -0.98 0.41
N TYR A 25 7.24 -2.00 1.06
CA TYR A 25 7.92 -2.70 2.16
C TYR A 25 8.71 -3.91 1.66
N GLY A 26 8.66 -4.21 0.37
CA GLY A 26 9.44 -5.28 -0.24
C GLY A 26 10.95 -5.04 -0.16
N PRO A 27 11.76 -6.04 -0.54
CA PRO A 27 13.23 -5.95 -0.51
C PRO A 27 13.81 -4.84 -1.38
N LYS A 28 13.06 -4.33 -2.37
CA LYS A 28 13.49 -3.18 -3.20
C LYS A 28 13.14 -1.81 -2.59
N GLY A 29 12.27 -1.78 -1.60
CA GLY A 29 11.89 -0.57 -0.87
C GLY A 29 12.51 -0.55 0.52
N ALA A 30 11.68 -0.58 1.54
CA ALA A 30 12.11 -0.48 2.93
C ALA A 30 12.64 -1.81 3.55
N GLY A 31 12.55 -2.92 2.83
CA GLY A 31 13.11 -4.21 3.27
C GLY A 31 12.44 -4.84 4.50
N TYR A 32 11.25 -4.37 4.87
CA TYR A 32 10.49 -4.88 6.04
C TYR A 32 9.76 -6.20 5.75
N THR A 33 9.49 -6.51 4.48
CA THR A 33 8.75 -7.70 4.04
C THR A 33 9.50 -8.42 2.93
N ALA A 34 9.31 -9.74 2.83
CA ALA A 34 9.82 -10.52 1.72
C ALA A 34 9.19 -10.09 0.39
N HIS A 35 9.83 -10.42 -0.73
CA HIS A 35 9.25 -10.19 -2.05
C HIS A 35 7.92 -10.94 -2.15
N ILE A 36 6.85 -10.23 -2.52
CA ILE A 36 5.52 -10.79 -2.73
C ILE A 36 5.14 -10.56 -4.18
N ASP A 37 4.95 -11.67 -4.90
CA ASP A 37 4.40 -11.64 -6.25
C ASP A 37 2.89 -11.35 -6.18
N ILE A 38 2.53 -10.09 -6.38
CA ILE A 38 1.12 -9.69 -6.49
C ILE A 38 0.59 -10.14 -7.86
N PRO A 39 -0.47 -10.96 -7.93
CA PRO A 39 -1.09 -11.35 -9.19
C PRO A 39 -1.56 -10.14 -10.01
N GLU A 40 -1.50 -10.26 -11.33
CA GLU A 40 -1.81 -9.15 -12.23
C GLU A 40 -3.25 -8.63 -12.05
N ASP A 41 -4.21 -9.52 -11.79
CA ASP A 41 -5.60 -9.15 -11.52
C ASP A 41 -5.74 -8.25 -10.29
N VAL A 42 -4.95 -8.52 -9.25
CA VAL A 42 -4.93 -7.74 -8.01
C VAL A 42 -4.27 -6.38 -8.25
N LYS A 43 -3.19 -6.33 -9.04
CA LYS A 43 -2.57 -5.06 -9.45
C LYS A 43 -3.55 -4.21 -10.26
N ASN A 44 -4.25 -4.80 -11.22
CA ASN A 44 -5.24 -4.11 -12.04
C ASN A 44 -6.38 -3.55 -11.19
N ALA A 45 -6.92 -4.36 -10.27
CA ALA A 45 -7.92 -3.89 -9.32
C ALA A 45 -7.40 -2.71 -8.47
N PHE A 46 -6.16 -2.79 -8.00
CA PHE A 46 -5.54 -1.70 -7.26
C PHE A 46 -5.33 -0.44 -8.11
N PHE A 47 -4.90 -0.55 -9.37
CA PHE A 47 -4.74 0.59 -10.25
C PHE A 47 -6.07 1.31 -10.50
N VAL A 48 -7.16 0.57 -10.71
CA VAL A 48 -8.51 1.13 -10.83
C VAL A 48 -8.91 1.86 -9.54
N LEU A 49 -8.71 1.22 -8.39
CA LEU A 49 -9.04 1.82 -7.09
C LEU A 49 -8.16 3.03 -6.77
N LYS A 50 -6.89 3.04 -7.21
CA LYS A 50 -5.96 4.16 -7.04
C LYS A 50 -6.39 5.40 -7.80
N GLN A 51 -7.07 5.27 -8.94
CA GLN A 51 -7.64 6.43 -9.65
C GLN A 51 -8.78 7.10 -8.87
N ILE A 52 -9.50 6.34 -8.04
CA ILE A 52 -10.69 6.82 -7.30
C ILE A 52 -10.33 7.23 -5.87
N TYR A 53 -9.43 6.49 -5.21
CA TYR A 53 -9.09 6.61 -3.80
C TYR A 53 -7.59 6.88 -3.55
N GLY A 54 -6.84 7.30 -4.58
CA GLY A 54 -5.41 7.61 -4.47
C GLY A 54 -5.07 8.61 -3.36
N ASP A 55 -5.98 9.55 -3.09
CA ASP A 55 -5.83 10.56 -2.04
C ASP A 55 -5.97 9.99 -0.62
N LYS A 56 -6.56 8.79 -0.47
CA LYS A 56 -6.70 8.08 0.80
C LYS A 56 -5.49 7.19 1.13
N VAL A 57 -4.47 7.14 0.27
CA VAL A 57 -3.23 6.44 0.57
C VAL A 57 -2.52 7.17 1.71
N ARG A 58 -2.47 6.53 2.86
CA ARG A 58 -1.90 7.12 4.08
C ARG A 58 -0.40 7.32 3.90
N LYS A 59 0.05 8.59 3.90
CA LYS A 59 1.47 8.90 3.97
C LYS A 59 2.02 8.48 5.35
N ALA A 60 3.14 7.77 5.34
CA ALA A 60 3.84 7.45 6.58
C ALA A 60 4.22 8.74 7.30
N ASN A 61 4.05 8.77 8.62
CA ASN A 61 4.43 9.94 9.40
C ASN A 61 5.96 9.96 9.55
N PRO A 62 6.65 10.97 9.00
CA PRO A 62 8.12 11.03 9.01
C PRO A 62 8.71 11.11 10.41
N LEU A 63 7.94 11.50 11.43
CA LEU A 63 8.39 11.56 12.83
C LEU A 63 8.76 10.19 13.41
N TYR A 64 8.25 9.09 12.83
CA TYR A 64 8.51 7.73 13.29
C TYR A 64 9.35 6.92 12.29
N ALA A 65 9.97 7.57 11.30
CA ALA A 65 10.91 6.89 10.43
C ALA A 65 12.13 6.45 11.25
N SER A 66 12.43 5.14 11.24
CA SER A 66 13.67 4.62 11.83
C SER A 66 14.88 5.16 11.06
N LYS A 67 15.89 5.64 11.80
CA LYS A 67 17.15 6.18 11.29
C LYS A 67 18.06 5.10 10.72
#